data_AF-A0A4R3VRV6-F1
#
_entry.id   AF-A0A4R3VRV6-F1
#
_cell.length_a   1.000
_cell.length_b   1.000
_cell.length_c   1.000
_cell.angle_alpha   90.00
_cell.angle_beta   90.00
_cell.angle_gamma   90.00
#
_symmetry.space_group_name_H-M   'P 1'
#
loop_
_entity.id
_entity.type
_entity.pdbx_description
1 polymer ?
#
loop_
_entity_poly.entity_id
_entity_poly.type
_entity_poly.pdbx_seq_one_letter_code
_entity_poly.pdbx_strand_id
1 'polypeptide(L)'
;MKLHIKTLLGVLAFLFFHPFSINAQDLDSDQLFALARKTAFDQKDYPKAIQLSKQALARSPEYTDIQVFLGRLYTWMDAVDSARMVFQKLELRQVQDADFHLAYAGYFGSICASHLSLLGPVITVQNVPYDQ
;
A
#
# COMPACT_ATOMS: atom_id res chain seq x y z
N MET A 1 28.44 61.75 17.66
CA MET A 1 28.38 60.29 17.90
C MET A 1 26.99 59.73 17.53
N LYS A 2 26.52 59.90 16.28
CA LYS A 2 25.19 59.46 15.81
C LYS A 2 25.24 58.67 14.48
N LEU A 3 26.41 58.14 14.12
CA LEU A 3 26.65 57.55 12.80
C LEU A 3 26.57 56.01 12.80
N HIS A 4 26.67 55.34 13.95
CA HIS A 4 26.67 53.87 14.03
C HIS A 4 25.29 53.22 14.29
N ILE A 5 24.27 54.01 14.66
CA ILE A 5 22.95 53.43 15.02
C ILE A 5 22.12 53.09 13.79
N LYS A 6 22.29 53.84 12.69
CA LYS A 6 21.59 53.60 11.41
C LYS A 6 22.16 52.41 10.65
N THR A 7 23.47 52.20 10.74
CA THR A 7 24.15 51.04 10.14
C THR A 7 23.85 49.76 10.91
N LEU A 8 23.73 49.82 12.25
CA LEU A 8 23.29 48.69 13.07
C LEU A 8 21.84 48.27 12.73
N LEU A 9 20.95 49.23 12.49
CA LEU A 9 19.56 48.96 12.13
C LEU A 9 19.42 48.30 10.74
N GLY A 10 20.31 48.63 9.80
CA GLY A 10 20.33 48.03 8.45
C GLY A 10 20.80 46.58 8.42
N VAL A 11 21.75 46.20 9.28
CA VAL A 11 22.26 44.82 9.38
C VAL A 11 21.22 43.89 10.03
N LEU A 12 20.43 44.39 10.99
CA LEU A 12 19.35 43.63 11.63
C LEU A 12 18.22 43.27 10.64
N ALA A 13 17.93 44.14 9.67
CA ALA A 13 16.89 43.92 8.66
C ALA A 13 17.27 42.85 7.63
N PHE A 14 18.57 42.62 7.38
CA PHE A 14 19.05 41.63 6.41
C PHE A 14 18.92 40.18 6.93
N LEU A 15 18.93 39.98 8.26
CA LEU A 15 18.77 38.66 8.89
C LEU A 15 17.32 38.13 8.85
N PHE A 16 16.33 38.96 8.54
CA PHE A 16 14.91 38.58 8.49
C PHE A 16 14.40 38.20 7.08
N PHE A 17 15.24 38.33 6.04
CA PHE A 17 14.87 38.07 4.64
C PHE A 17 15.55 36.83 4.06
N HIS A 18 15.88 35.83 4.88
CA HIS A 18 16.20 34.52 4.33
C HIS A 18 14.89 33.75 4.05
N PRO A 19 14.50 33.54 2.77
CA PRO A 19 13.43 32.62 2.46
C PRO A 19 13.90 31.22 2.87
N PHE A 20 13.45 30.78 4.05
CA PHE A 20 13.61 29.41 4.48
C PHE A 20 12.75 28.55 3.55
N SER A 21 13.37 28.05 2.48
CA SER A 21 12.73 27.11 1.57
C SER A 21 12.57 25.80 2.33
N ILE A 22 11.38 25.59 2.87
CA ILE A 22 10.99 24.32 3.46
C ILE A 22 11.02 23.30 2.32
N ASN A 23 12.02 22.42 2.32
CA ASN A 23 12.05 21.29 1.42
C ASN A 23 10.85 20.40 1.76
N ALA A 24 9.85 20.35 0.89
CA ALA A 24 8.90 19.24 0.87
C ALA A 24 9.73 18.00 0.53
N GLN A 25 10.12 17.23 1.55
CA GLN A 25 10.83 15.98 1.33
C GLN A 25 9.85 15.02 0.66
N ASP A 26 10.01 14.83 -0.65
CA ASP A 26 9.30 13.78 -1.35
C ASP A 26 9.69 12.45 -0.75
N LEU A 27 8.73 11.78 -0.12
CA LEU A 27 8.94 10.46 0.46
C LEU A 27 9.30 9.47 -0.65
N ASP A 28 10.32 8.66 -0.41
CA ASP A 28 10.68 7.57 -1.31
C ASP A 28 9.70 6.39 -1.19
N SER A 29 9.71 5.49 -2.17
CA SER A 29 8.86 4.30 -2.24
C SER A 29 8.90 3.46 -0.95
N ASP A 30 10.08 3.26 -0.37
CA ASP A 30 10.24 2.51 0.88
C ASP A 30 9.58 3.20 2.08
N GLN A 31 9.72 4.52 2.17
CA GLN A 31 9.12 5.30 3.24
C GLN A 31 7.59 5.32 3.12
N LEU A 32 7.08 5.46 1.90
CA LEU A 32 5.64 5.36 1.63
C LEU A 32 5.11 3.97 1.91
N PHE A 33 5.87 2.93 1.61
CA PHE A 33 5.49 1.56 1.91
C PHE A 33 5.48 1.28 3.42
N ALA A 34 6.48 1.76 4.15
CA ALA A 34 6.50 1.69 5.60
C ALA A 34 5.30 2.42 6.22
N LEU A 35 4.97 3.61 5.70
CA LEU A 35 3.80 4.36 6.13
C LEU A 35 2.50 3.62 5.80
N ALA A 36 2.38 3.03 4.60
CA ALA A 36 1.22 2.24 4.21
C ALA A 36 0.98 1.06 5.15
N ARG A 37 2.06 0.32 5.50
CA ARG A 37 2.00 -0.78 6.47
C ARG A 37 1.57 -0.29 7.85
N LYS A 38 2.18 0.80 8.33
CA LYS A 38 1.80 1.42 9.61
C LYS A 38 0.33 1.81 9.63
N THR A 39 -0.15 2.47 8.59
CA THR A 39 -1.56 2.87 8.46
C THR A 39 -2.50 1.67 8.42
N ALA A 40 -2.14 0.61 7.70
CA ALA A 40 -2.96 -0.61 7.64
C ALA A 40 -3.01 -1.37 8.97
N PHE A 41 -1.89 -1.49 9.68
CA PHE A 41 -1.79 -2.33 10.88
C PHE A 41 -2.15 -1.57 12.16
N ASP A 42 -1.66 -0.34 12.32
CA ASP A 42 -1.88 0.45 13.53
C ASP A 42 -3.28 1.10 13.50
N GLN A 43 -3.64 1.69 12.36
CA GLN A 43 -4.85 2.50 12.22
C GLN A 43 -6.02 1.72 11.61
N LYS A 44 -5.75 0.55 11.01
CA LYS A 44 -6.73 -0.24 10.23
C LYS A 44 -7.40 0.55 9.10
N ASP A 45 -6.75 1.62 8.65
CA ASP A 45 -7.23 2.45 7.55
C ASP A 45 -6.73 1.88 6.22
N TYR A 46 -7.40 0.82 5.77
CA TYR A 46 -7.08 0.14 4.51
C TYR A 46 -7.22 1.05 3.28
N PRO A 47 -8.26 1.92 3.16
CA PRO A 47 -8.34 2.88 2.05
C PRO A 47 -7.12 3.80 1.96
N LYS A 48 -6.66 4.34 3.10
CA LYS A 48 -5.48 5.20 3.12
C LYS A 48 -4.21 4.42 2.84
N ALA A 49 -4.07 3.21 3.38
CA ALA A 49 -2.95 2.33 3.07
C ALA A 49 -2.86 2.02 1.57
N ILE A 50 -3.99 1.78 0.89
CA ILE A 50 -4.03 1.58 -0.56
C ILE A 50 -3.53 2.81 -1.31
N GLN A 51 -3.94 4.01 -0.91
CA GLN A 51 -3.45 5.25 -1.54
C GLN A 51 -1.94 5.38 -1.41
N LEU A 52 -1.40 5.12 -0.22
CA LEU A 52 0.04 5.18 0.06
C LEU A 52 0.81 4.13 -0.75
N SER A 53 0.31 2.89 -0.81
CA SER A 53 0.91 1.84 -1.65
C SER A 53 0.91 2.21 -3.14
N LYS A 54 -0.17 2.82 -3.64
CA LYS A 54 -0.22 3.32 -5.03
C LYS A 54 0.79 4.45 -5.28
N GLN A 55 0.94 5.37 -4.33
CA GLN A 55 1.95 6.43 -4.41
C GLN A 55 3.38 5.89 -4.41
N ALA A 56 3.63 4.82 -3.65
CA ALA A 56 4.92 4.13 -3.66
C ALA A 56 5.15 3.41 -5.01
N LEU A 57 4.14 2.73 -5.55
CA LEU A 57 4.22 2.09 -6.87
C LEU A 57 4.34 3.08 -8.02
N ALA A 58 3.86 4.32 -7.88
CA ALA A 58 4.08 5.35 -8.89
C ALA A 58 5.56 5.72 -9.03
N ARG A 59 6.33 5.58 -7.95
CA ARG A 59 7.78 5.83 -7.90
C ARG A 59 8.58 4.58 -8.27
N SER A 60 8.15 3.41 -7.79
CA SER A 60 8.77 2.12 -8.07
C SER A 60 7.75 1.12 -8.63
N PRO A 61 7.42 1.18 -9.93
CA PRO A 61 6.35 0.38 -10.53
C PRO A 61 6.56 -1.12 -10.44
N GLU A 62 7.80 -1.57 -10.32
CA GLU A 62 8.17 -2.99 -10.32
C GLU A 62 8.35 -3.59 -8.93
N TYR A 63 8.20 -2.78 -7.88
CA TYR A 63 8.41 -3.21 -6.49
C TYR A 63 7.40 -4.28 -6.08
N THR A 64 7.86 -5.53 -6.10
CA THR A 64 7.05 -6.73 -5.85
C THR A 64 6.34 -6.67 -4.50
N ASP A 65 7.05 -6.38 -3.41
CA ASP A 65 6.49 -6.38 -2.05
C ASP A 65 5.32 -5.42 -1.90
N ILE A 66 5.42 -4.24 -2.52
CA ILE A 66 4.35 -3.24 -2.47
C ILE A 66 3.14 -3.70 -3.30
N GLN A 67 3.36 -4.36 -4.45
CA GLN A 67 2.27 -4.94 -5.22
C GLN A 67 1.59 -6.09 -4.47
N VAL A 68 2.37 -6.98 -3.86
CA VAL A 68 1.86 -8.08 -3.04
C VAL A 68 1.05 -7.53 -1.87
N PHE A 69 1.56 -6.52 -1.18
CA PHE A 69 0.86 -5.86 -0.08
C PHE A 69 -0.42 -5.17 -0.55
N LEU A 70 -0.40 -4.48 -1.70
CA LEU A 70 -1.60 -3.89 -2.28
C LEU A 70 -2.66 -4.95 -2.60
N GLY A 71 -2.25 -6.10 -3.13
CA GLY A 71 -3.15 -7.25 -3.33
C GLY A 71 -3.79 -7.72 -2.02
N ARG A 72 -3.00 -7.85 -0.94
CA ARG A 72 -3.53 -8.21 0.40
C ARG A 72 -4.52 -7.17 0.94
N LEU A 73 -4.21 -5.89 0.80
CA LEU A 73 -5.11 -4.81 1.23
C LEU A 73 -6.47 -4.90 0.52
N TYR A 74 -6.46 -5.18 -0.79
CA TYR A 74 -7.70 -5.38 -1.53
C TYR A 74 -8.47 -6.61 -1.06
N THR A 75 -7.79 -7.72 -0.77
CA THR A 75 -8.43 -8.91 -0.19
C THR A 75 -9.06 -8.61 1.16
N TRP A 76 -8.39 -7.86 2.05
CA TRP A 76 -8.95 -7.47 3.35
C TRP A 76 -10.15 -6.52 3.25
N MET A 77 -10.23 -5.76 2.16
CA MET A 77 -11.37 -4.87 1.86
C MET A 77 -12.48 -5.56 1.06
N ASP A 78 -12.40 -6.88 0.85
CA ASP A 78 -13.34 -7.65 0.02
C ASP A 78 -13.43 -7.16 -1.45
N ALA A 79 -12.42 -6.41 -1.89
CA ALA A 79 -12.29 -5.91 -3.26
C ALA A 79 -11.60 -6.97 -4.15
N VAL A 80 -12.23 -8.14 -4.25
CA VAL A 80 -11.69 -9.36 -4.89
C VAL A 80 -11.25 -9.11 -6.34
N ASP A 81 -12.02 -8.36 -7.13
CA ASP A 81 -11.65 -8.06 -8.52
C ASP A 81 -10.39 -7.19 -8.61
N SER A 82 -10.23 -6.24 -7.68
CA SER A 82 -9.02 -5.40 -7.63
C SER A 82 -7.80 -6.21 -7.21
N ALA A 83 -7.95 -7.11 -6.24
CA ALA A 83 -6.91 -8.04 -5.83
C ALA A 83 -6.48 -8.95 -7.01
N ARG A 84 -7.44 -9.47 -7.77
CA ARG A 84 -7.20 -10.31 -8.96
C ARG A 84 -6.29 -9.61 -9.95
N MET A 85 -6.60 -8.37 -10.33
CA MET A 85 -5.81 -7.64 -11.33
C MET A 85 -4.36 -7.44 -10.87
N VAL A 86 -4.16 -7.15 -9.58
CA VAL A 86 -2.80 -6.97 -9.02
C VAL A 86 -2.01 -8.28 -9.06
N PHE A 87 -2.61 -9.38 -8.63
CA PHE A 87 -1.92 -10.68 -8.62
C PHE A 87 -1.68 -11.25 -10.02
N GLN A 88 -2.62 -11.08 -10.96
CA GLN A 88 -2.41 -11.45 -12.37
C GLN A 88 -1.20 -10.73 -12.99
N LYS A 89 -1.04 -9.44 -12.68
CA LYS A 89 0.13 -8.68 -13.13
C LYS A 89 1.44 -9.23 -12.55
N LEU A 90 1.43 -9.73 -11.33
CA LEU A 90 2.59 -10.37 -10.69
C LEU A 90 2.88 -11.75 -11.31
N GLU A 91 1.84 -12.54 -11.57
CA GLU A 91 1.94 -13.86 -12.21
C GLU A 91 2.55 -13.78 -13.62
N LEU A 92 2.14 -12.78 -14.42
CA LEU A 92 2.72 -12.53 -15.75
C LEU A 92 4.22 -12.22 -15.70
N ARG A 93 4.71 -11.66 -14.59
CA ARG A 93 6.14 -11.36 -14.39
C ARG A 93 6.94 -12.55 -13.86
N GLN A 94 6.31 -13.72 -13.67
CA GLN A 94 6.96 -14.94 -13.17
C GLN A 94 7.71 -14.69 -11.84
N VAL A 95 7.10 -13.90 -10.95
CA VAL A 95 7.66 -13.64 -9.62
C VAL A 95 7.63 -14.94 -8.82
N GLN A 96 8.80 -15.46 -8.46
CA GLN A 96 8.96 -16.70 -7.67
C GLN A 96 9.03 -16.45 -6.16
N ASP A 97 8.45 -15.34 -5.71
CA ASP A 97 8.50 -14.95 -4.31
C ASP A 97 7.50 -15.78 -3.48
N ALA A 98 7.99 -16.44 -2.42
CA ALA A 98 7.16 -17.21 -1.52
C ALA A 98 6.02 -16.36 -0.91
N ASP A 99 6.30 -15.09 -0.59
CA ASP A 99 5.31 -14.17 -0.03
C ASP A 99 4.21 -13.82 -1.02
N PHE A 100 4.53 -13.78 -2.32
CA PHE A 100 3.54 -13.62 -3.38
C PHE A 100 2.62 -14.83 -3.44
N HIS A 101 3.17 -16.05 -3.46
CA HIS A 101 2.35 -17.27 -3.50
C HIS A 101 1.45 -17.40 -2.27
N LEU A 102 1.93 -17.04 -1.09
CA LEU A 102 1.13 -17.01 0.14
C LEU A 102 0.00 -15.96 0.06
N ALA A 103 0.29 -14.75 -0.46
CA ALA A 103 -0.73 -13.73 -0.66
C ALA A 103 -1.80 -14.18 -1.67
N TYR A 104 -1.37 -14.83 -2.76
CA TYR A 104 -2.24 -15.31 -3.81
C TYR A 104 -3.14 -16.46 -3.34
N ALA A 105 -2.58 -17.39 -2.55
CA ALA A 105 -3.36 -18.46 -1.92
C ALA A 105 -4.42 -17.90 -0.96
N GLY A 106 -4.07 -16.89 -0.14
CA GLY A 106 -5.02 -16.22 0.73
C GLY A 106 -6.18 -15.57 -0.04
N TYR A 107 -5.89 -14.96 -1.19
CA TYR A 107 -6.89 -14.41 -2.10
C TYR A 107 -7.90 -15.48 -2.59
N PHE A 108 -7.43 -16.65 -3.03
CA PHE A 108 -8.33 -17.74 -3.42
C PHE A 108 -9.17 -18.26 -2.25
N GLY A 109 -8.61 -18.31 -1.04
CA GLY A 109 -9.37 -18.64 0.17
C GLY A 109 -10.56 -17.70 0.38
N SER A 110 -10.37 -16.39 0.19
CA SER A 110 -11.44 -15.39 0.28
C SER A 110 -12.51 -15.55 -0.82
N ILE A 111 -12.13 -15.95 -2.04
CA ILE A 111 -13.10 -16.25 -3.12
C ILE A 111 -13.95 -17.46 -2.77
N CYS A 112 -13.34 -18.53 -2.25
CA CYS A 112 -14.05 -19.74 -1.87
C CYS A 112 -15.02 -19.47 -0.71
N ALA A 113 -14.59 -18.68 0.27
CA ALA A 113 -15.45 -18.29 1.39
C ALA A 113 -16.66 -17.43 0.95
N SER A 114 -16.45 -16.48 0.04
CA SER A 114 -17.53 -15.64 -0.51
C SER A 114 -18.48 -16.41 -1.42
N HIS A 115 -18.02 -17.40 -2.18
CA HIS A 115 -18.91 -18.28 -2.93
C HIS A 115 -19.69 -19.25 -2.03
N LEU A 116 -19.08 -19.75 -0.95
CA LEU A 116 -19.74 -20.68 -0.03
C LEU A 116 -20.88 -20.02 0.76
N SER A 117 -20.76 -18.73 1.09
CA SER A 117 -21.84 -17.97 1.74
C SER A 117 -23.02 -17.66 0.81
N LEU A 118 -22.79 -17.62 -0.51
CA LEU A 118 -23.83 -17.50 -1.52
C LEU A 118 -24.49 -18.85 -1.84
N LEU A 119 -23.78 -19.96 -1.60
CA LEU A 119 -24.27 -21.33 -1.71
C LEU A 119 -24.85 -21.84 -0.36
N GLY A 120 -25.88 -21.15 0.15
CA GLY A 120 -26.79 -21.72 1.16
C GLY A 120 -27.31 -23.12 0.75
N PRO A 121 -27.93 -23.90 1.65
CA PRO A 121 -27.91 -25.37 1.68
C PRO A 121 -28.44 -26.03 0.39
N VAL A 122 -27.60 -26.11 -0.63
CA VAL A 122 -27.86 -26.77 -1.92
C VAL A 122 -26.80 -27.85 -2.16
N ILE A 123 -26.22 -28.39 -1.09
CA ILE A 123 -25.38 -29.58 -1.16
C ILE A 123 -26.03 -30.66 -0.30
N THR A 124 -27.12 -31.25 -0.80
CA THR A 124 -27.41 -32.65 -0.46
C THR A 124 -26.25 -33.46 -1.04
N VAL A 125 -25.41 -33.97 -0.15
CA VAL A 125 -24.29 -34.87 -0.46
C VAL A 125 -24.82 -36.04 -1.27
N GLN A 126 -24.60 -36.04 -2.59
CA GLN A 126 -24.60 -37.30 -3.34
C GLN A 126 -23.26 -37.97 -3.08
N ASN A 127 -23.31 -38.97 -2.20
CA ASN A 127 -22.20 -39.87 -1.88
C ASN A 127 -21.60 -40.44 -3.16
N VAL A 128 -20.41 -39.97 -3.53
CA VAL A 128 -19.55 -40.67 -4.50
C VAL A 128 -18.65 -41.60 -3.68
N PRO A 129 -18.78 -42.93 -3.80
CA PRO A 129 -17.95 -43.85 -3.05
C PRO A 129 -16.50 -43.75 -3.53
N TYR A 130 -15.57 -43.57 -2.60
CA TYR A 130 -14.14 -43.69 -2.84
C TYR A 130 -13.80 -45.19 -2.92
N ASP A 131 -13.39 -45.65 -4.09
CA ASP A 131 -12.93 -47.02 -4.31
C ASP A 131 -11.59 -47.24 -3.60
N GLN A 132 -11.44 -48.38 -2.92
CA GLN A 132 -10.24 -48.75 -2.16
C GLN A 132 -9.22 -49.45 -3.04
#